data_AF-A0A533TT42-F1
#
_entry.id   AF-A0A533TT42-F1
#
_cell.length_a   1.000
_cell.length_b   1.000
_cell.length_c   1.000
_cell.angle_alpha   90.00
_cell.angle_beta   90.00
_cell.angle_gamma   90.00
#
_symmetry.space_group_name_H-M   'P 1'
#
loop_
_entity.id
_entity.type
_entity.pdbx_description
1 polymer ?
#
loop_
_entity_poly.entity_id
_entity_poly.type
_entity_poly.pdbx_seq_one_letter_code
_entity_poly.pdbx_strand_id
1 'polypeptide(L)'
;MSVTSFRELVPILQTAIGPMILISGLGLLFLTMTNRLGRVIDRSRSLLDDLESYPESYILRINKEVAILWKRARYIRISILLACLTCIGASWLIILLFLSALINLDLPMLLSGIFIFSMLCLSFSLLFFFIDVNMTLSAFKIEMESHDKKRLIIETMGYK
;
A
#
# COMPACT_ATOMS: atom_id res chain seq x y z
N MET A 1 47.76 -9.14 1.72
CA MET A 1 46.33 -8.79 1.89
C MET A 1 46.10 -7.47 1.17
N SER A 2 45.94 -7.52 -0.15
CA SER A 2 45.72 -6.31 -0.95
C SER A 2 44.32 -5.80 -0.67
N VAL A 3 44.24 -4.56 -0.20
CA VAL A 3 43.12 -3.64 -0.41
C VAL A 3 42.24 -4.09 -1.58
N THR A 4 40.97 -4.41 -1.31
CA THR A 4 39.92 -4.62 -2.33
C THR A 4 40.04 -3.50 -3.35
N SER A 5 40.59 -3.81 -4.52
CA SER A 5 40.94 -2.79 -5.50
C SER A 5 39.65 -2.14 -5.97
N PHE A 6 39.67 -0.84 -6.29
CA PHE A 6 38.48 -0.14 -6.81
C PHE A 6 37.79 -0.91 -7.96
N ARG A 7 38.58 -1.65 -8.75
CA ARG A 7 38.09 -2.53 -9.83
C ARG A 7 37.17 -3.67 -9.36
N GLU A 8 37.34 -4.19 -8.15
CA GLU A 8 36.52 -5.27 -7.58
C GLU A 8 35.21 -4.74 -7.00
N LEU A 9 35.21 -3.48 -6.51
CA LEU A 9 34.02 -2.81 -5.98
C LEU A 9 33.01 -2.40 -7.06
N VAL A 10 33.47 -2.05 -8.26
CA VAL A 10 32.61 -1.58 -9.35
C VAL A 10 31.51 -2.59 -9.73
N PRO A 11 31.79 -3.89 -9.97
CA PRO A 11 30.76 -4.89 -10.27
C PRO A 11 29.73 -5.06 -9.14
N ILE A 12 30.15 -4.96 -7.88
CA ILE A 12 29.27 -5.10 -6.71
C ILE A 12 28.33 -3.90 -6.62
N LEU A 13 28.88 -2.70 -6.80
CA LEU A 13 28.10 -1.46 -6.88
C LEU A 13 27.05 -1.56 -7.99
N GLN A 14 27.42 -2.05 -9.17
CA GLN A 14 26.50 -2.26 -10.29
C GLN A 14 25.39 -3.27 -9.95
N THR A 15 25.73 -4.37 -9.27
CA THR A 15 24.75 -5.38 -8.86
C THR A 15 23.77 -4.85 -7.81
N ALA A 16 24.24 -3.97 -6.91
CA ALA A 16 23.40 -3.32 -5.90
C ALA A 16 22.42 -2.28 -6.47
N ILE A 17 22.58 -1.84 -7.73
CA ILE A 17 21.68 -0.87 -8.36
C ILE A 17 20.25 -1.40 -8.45
N GLY A 18 20.06 -2.69 -8.75
CA GLY A 18 18.73 -3.28 -8.90
C GLY A 18 17.84 -3.13 -7.64
N PRO A 19 18.27 -3.65 -6.48
CA PRO A 19 17.56 -3.44 -5.22
C PRO A 19 17.39 -1.97 -4.83
N MET A 20 18.37 -1.10 -5.12
CA MET A 20 18.28 0.33 -4.83
C MET A 20 17.17 1.02 -5.64
N ILE A 21 17.07 0.72 -6.94
CA ILE A 21 15.99 1.23 -7.80
C ILE A 21 14.63 0.79 -7.25
N LEU A 22 14.51 -0.45 -6.80
CA LEU A 22 13.28 -0.96 -6.20
C LEU A 22 12.89 -0.20 -4.93
N ILE A 23 13.85 0.10 -4.04
CA ILE A 23 13.61 0.92 -2.84
C ILE A 23 13.12 2.32 -3.23
N SER A 24 13.71 2.92 -4.27
CA SER A 24 13.25 4.22 -4.78
C SER A 24 11.79 4.16 -5.27
N GLY A 25 11.44 3.13 -6.06
CA GLY A 25 10.07 2.91 -6.52
C GLY A 25 9.07 2.66 -5.38
N LEU A 26 9.49 1.96 -4.33
CA LEU A 26 8.70 1.76 -3.10
C LEU A 26 8.38 3.09 -2.40
N GLY A 27 9.27 4.08 -2.45
CA GLY A 27 9.00 5.41 -1.90
C GLY A 27 7.75 6.07 -2.49
N LEU A 28 7.58 5.98 -3.81
CA LEU A 28 6.38 6.50 -4.50
C LEU A 28 5.12 5.71 -4.14
N LEU A 29 5.24 4.38 -4.02
CA LEU A 29 4.14 3.54 -3.57
C LEU A 29 3.71 3.87 -2.14
N PHE A 30 4.66 4.04 -1.21
CA PHE A 30 4.38 4.44 0.16
C PHE A 30 3.68 5.79 0.23
N LEU A 31 4.15 6.78 -0.54
CA LEU A 31 3.51 8.08 -0.58
C LEU A 31 2.04 7.95 -1.01
N THR A 32 1.79 7.18 -2.06
CA THR A 32 0.44 6.93 -2.58
C THR A 32 -0.46 6.24 -1.54
N MET A 33 0.03 5.16 -0.92
CA MET A 33 -0.72 4.39 0.08
C MET A 33 -0.98 5.21 1.35
N THR A 34 0.01 5.97 1.81
CA THR A 34 -0.09 6.81 3.02
C THR A 34 -1.07 7.96 2.81
N ASN A 35 -1.00 8.66 1.67
CA ASN A 35 -1.96 9.70 1.30
C ASN A 35 -3.40 9.16 1.23
N ARG A 36 -3.55 7.92 0.77
CA ARG A 36 -4.85 7.27 0.69
C ARG A 36 -5.38 6.85 2.05
N LEU A 37 -4.53 6.31 2.92
CA LEU A 37 -4.87 6.01 4.31
C LEU A 37 -5.30 7.28 5.07
N GLY A 38 -4.56 8.37 4.91
CA GLY A 38 -4.91 9.68 5.49
C GLY A 38 -6.32 10.12 5.12
N ARG A 39 -6.63 10.11 3.81
CA ARG A 39 -7.99 10.44 3.33
C ARG A 39 -9.10 9.57 3.92
N VAL A 40 -8.85 8.27 4.12
CA VAL A 40 -9.83 7.36 4.73
C VAL A 40 -10.02 7.67 6.23
N ILE A 41 -8.94 7.96 6.94
CA ILE A 41 -8.97 8.33 8.37
C ILE A 41 -9.68 9.69 8.54
N ASP A 42 -9.31 10.69 7.75
CA ASP A 42 -9.89 12.03 7.82
C ASP A 42 -11.39 12.01 7.51
N ARG A 43 -11.82 11.26 6.47
CA ARG A 43 -13.25 11.05 6.18
C ARG A 43 -13.98 10.31 7.30
N SER A 44 -13.31 9.35 7.96
CA SER A 44 -13.92 8.65 9.10
C SER A 44 -14.11 9.60 10.28
N ARG A 45 -13.15 10.49 10.53
CA ARG A 45 -13.23 11.51 11.58
C ARG A 45 -14.32 12.53 11.29
N SER A 46 -14.41 13.05 10.06
CA SER A 46 -15.44 14.02 9.69
C SER A 46 -16.87 13.46 9.75
N LEU A 47 -17.03 12.15 9.58
CA LEU A 47 -18.32 11.47 9.74
C LEU A 47 -18.70 11.26 11.21
N LEU A 48 -17.70 11.22 12.10
CA LEU A 48 -17.88 11.07 13.55
C LEU A 48 -18.07 12.44 14.23
N ASP A 49 -17.46 13.50 13.68
CA ASP A 49 -17.82 14.88 14.02
C ASP A 49 -19.31 15.12 13.68
N ASP A 50 -20.02 15.76 14.60
CA ASP A 50 -21.47 16.03 14.57
C ASP A 50 -22.43 14.87 14.87
N LEU A 51 -21.94 13.66 15.20
CA LEU A 51 -22.80 12.47 15.45
C LEU A 51 -23.80 12.66 16.61
N GLU A 52 -23.45 13.46 17.61
CA GLU A 52 -24.29 13.70 18.81
C GLU A 52 -25.55 14.53 18.54
N SER A 53 -25.61 15.26 17.41
CA SER A 53 -26.74 16.14 17.09
C SER A 53 -27.82 15.50 16.18
N TYR A 54 -27.61 14.26 15.72
CA TYR A 54 -28.49 13.61 14.74
C TYR A 54 -29.41 12.54 15.37
N PRO A 55 -30.59 12.29 14.77
CA PRO A 55 -31.51 11.25 15.21
C PRO A 55 -30.90 9.84 15.10
N GLU A 56 -31.34 8.93 15.97
CA GLU A 56 -30.77 7.58 16.17
C GLU A 56 -30.68 6.73 14.88
N SER A 57 -31.63 6.89 13.96
CA SER A 57 -31.63 6.23 12.64
C SER A 57 -30.50 6.69 11.72
N TYR A 58 -30.07 7.95 11.87
CA TYR A 58 -28.96 8.54 11.13
C TYR A 58 -27.61 8.09 11.71
N ILE A 59 -27.52 8.01 13.04
CA ILE A 59 -26.36 7.47 13.77
C ILE A 59 -26.07 6.02 13.35
N LEU A 60 -27.11 5.17 13.24
CA LEU A 60 -26.94 3.77 12.82
C LEU A 60 -26.40 3.64 11.39
N ARG A 61 -26.76 4.58 10.50
CA ARG A 61 -26.30 4.60 9.11
C ARG A 61 -24.85 5.09 9.01
N ILE A 62 -24.48 6.13 9.76
CA ILE A 62 -23.10 6.63 9.82
C ILE A 62 -22.16 5.56 10.39
N ASN A 63 -22.55 4.87 11.47
CA ASN A 63 -21.74 3.79 12.04
C ASN A 63 -21.46 2.66 11.03
N LYS A 64 -22.42 2.33 10.16
CA LYS A 64 -22.21 1.35 9.07
C LYS A 64 -21.20 1.87 8.04
N GLU A 65 -21.26 3.14 7.68
CA GLU A 65 -20.31 3.73 6.72
C GLU A 65 -18.88 3.80 7.30
N VAL A 66 -18.75 4.21 8.55
CA VAL A 66 -17.47 4.22 9.29
C VAL A 66 -16.88 2.80 9.40
N ALA A 67 -17.71 1.77 9.65
CA ALA A 67 -17.25 0.39 9.67
C ALA A 67 -16.68 -0.08 8.32
N ILE A 68 -17.27 0.36 7.20
CA ILE A 68 -16.75 0.08 5.86
C ILE A 68 -15.41 0.79 5.65
N LEU A 69 -15.30 2.07 6.02
CA LEU A 69 -14.05 2.83 5.94
C LEU A 69 -12.92 2.19 6.75
N TRP A 70 -13.21 1.71 7.96
CA TRP A 70 -12.26 0.97 8.79
C TRP A 70 -11.77 -0.33 8.16
N LYS A 71 -12.66 -1.09 7.51
CA LYS A 71 -12.27 -2.31 6.79
C LYS A 71 -11.30 -1.99 5.65
N ARG A 72 -11.51 -0.87 4.96
CA ARG A 72 -10.61 -0.40 3.89
C ARG A 72 -9.27 0.07 4.42
N ALA A 73 -9.26 0.82 5.53
CA ALA A 73 -8.03 1.22 6.22
C ALA A 73 -7.17 0.01 6.60
N ARG A 74 -7.78 -1.12 7.00
CA ARG A 74 -7.05 -2.37 7.28
C ARG A 74 -6.35 -2.93 6.04
N TYR A 75 -7.00 -2.96 4.86
CA TYR A 75 -6.35 -3.44 3.63
C TYR A 75 -5.17 -2.56 3.21
N ILE A 76 -5.33 -1.22 3.28
CA ILE A 76 -4.23 -0.29 3.01
C ILE A 76 -3.08 -0.52 3.98
N ARG A 77 -3.37 -0.68 5.28
CA ARG A 77 -2.36 -0.95 6.30
C ARG A 77 -1.59 -2.24 6.03
N ILE A 78 -2.27 -3.33 5.65
CA ILE A 78 -1.62 -4.59 5.29
C ILE A 78 -0.72 -4.42 4.07
N SER A 79 -1.19 -3.70 3.05
CA SER A 79 -0.39 -3.38 1.86
C SER A 79 0.89 -2.62 2.22
N ILE A 80 0.79 -1.58 3.06
CA ILE A 80 1.95 -0.80 3.55
C ILE A 80 2.92 -1.70 4.31
N LEU A 81 2.43 -2.57 5.21
CA LEU A 81 3.29 -3.47 5.99
C LEU A 81 4.07 -4.43 5.09
N LEU A 82 3.43 -5.01 4.07
CA LEU A 82 4.09 -5.91 3.11
C LEU A 82 5.11 -5.16 2.22
N ALA A 83 4.82 -3.93 1.83
CA ALA A 83 5.77 -3.08 1.13
C ALA A 83 6.98 -2.71 2.03
N CYS A 84 6.77 -2.46 3.33
CA CYS A 84 7.86 -2.27 4.29
C CYS A 84 8.74 -3.52 4.41
N LEU A 85 8.14 -4.72 4.49
CA LEU A 85 8.90 -5.98 4.51
C LEU A 85 9.76 -6.16 3.25
N THR A 86 9.23 -5.78 2.09
CA THR A 86 9.98 -5.75 0.82
C THR A 86 11.18 -4.81 0.92
N CYS A 87 10.97 -3.60 1.43
CA CYS A 87 12.04 -2.60 1.60
C CYS A 87 13.14 -3.11 2.53
N ILE A 88 12.77 -3.70 3.68
CA ILE A 88 13.72 -4.31 4.62
C ILE A 88 14.51 -5.43 3.94
N GLY A 89 13.83 -6.32 3.20
CA GLY A 89 14.48 -7.40 2.45
C GLY A 89 15.45 -6.89 1.39
N ALA A 90 15.07 -5.84 0.66
CA ALA A 90 15.94 -5.20 -0.34
C ALA A 90 17.17 -4.53 0.30
N SER A 91 16.99 -3.84 1.43
CA SER A 91 18.12 -3.26 2.18
C SER A 91 19.07 -4.33 2.70
N TRP A 92 18.55 -5.43 3.24
CA TRP A 92 19.36 -6.58 3.65
C TRP A 92 20.14 -7.20 2.48
N LEU A 93 19.51 -7.30 1.31
CA LEU A 93 20.15 -7.78 0.09
C LEU A 93 21.37 -6.94 -0.29
N ILE A 94 21.24 -5.61 -0.23
CA ILE A 94 22.36 -4.70 -0.50
C ILE A 94 23.49 -4.94 0.52
N ILE A 95 23.17 -5.00 1.81
CA ILE A 95 24.16 -5.25 2.87
C ILE A 95 24.89 -6.59 2.64
N LEU A 96 24.15 -7.65 2.32
CA LEU A 96 24.71 -8.99 2.09
C LEU A 96 25.56 -9.06 0.81
N LEU A 97 25.19 -8.34 -0.25
CA LEU A 97 26.01 -8.26 -1.47
C LEU A 97 27.38 -7.64 -1.18
N PHE A 98 27.42 -6.54 -0.42
CA PHE A 98 28.68 -5.92 -0.01
C PHE A 98 29.47 -6.78 0.97
N LEU A 99 28.80 -7.43 1.93
CA LEU A 99 29.45 -8.29 2.91
C LEU A 99 30.05 -9.54 2.26
N SER A 100 29.34 -10.13 1.30
CA SER A 100 29.79 -11.27 0.50
C SER A 100 31.12 -10.96 -0.19
N ALA A 101 31.25 -9.77 -0.76
CA ALA A 101 32.49 -9.34 -1.39
C ALA A 101 33.63 -9.04 -0.41
N LEU A 102 33.34 -8.44 0.75
CA LEU A 102 34.39 -8.08 1.73
C LEU A 102 35.02 -9.31 2.39
N ILE A 103 34.20 -10.33 2.67
CA ILE A 103 34.59 -11.49 3.47
C ILE A 103 34.77 -12.75 2.58
N ASN A 104 34.53 -12.65 1.26
CA ASN A 104 34.45 -13.79 0.34
C ASN A 104 33.43 -14.85 0.81
N LEU A 105 32.27 -14.41 1.31
CA LEU A 105 31.18 -15.30 1.71
C LEU A 105 30.40 -15.72 0.46
N ASP A 106 30.47 -17.00 0.12
CA ASP A 106 29.77 -17.57 -1.03
C ASP A 106 28.40 -18.14 -0.61
N LEU A 107 27.41 -17.26 -0.49
CA LEU A 107 26.04 -17.59 -0.04
C LEU A 107 24.95 -17.24 -1.08
N PRO A 108 25.05 -17.74 -2.33
CA PRO A 108 24.08 -17.42 -3.39
C PRO A 108 22.66 -17.92 -3.06
N MET A 109 22.55 -19.04 -2.32
CA MET A 109 21.26 -19.59 -1.87
C MET A 109 20.54 -18.65 -0.90
N LEU A 110 21.28 -17.99 0.00
CA LEU A 110 20.71 -17.06 0.97
C LEU A 110 20.26 -15.76 0.29
N LEU A 111 21.10 -15.21 -0.59
CA LEU A 111 20.80 -14.01 -1.38
C LEU A 111 19.53 -14.22 -2.24
N SER A 112 19.46 -15.33 -2.96
CA SER A 112 18.30 -15.68 -3.78
C SER A 112 17.04 -15.92 -2.94
N GLY A 113 17.16 -16.59 -1.78
CA GLY A 113 16.05 -16.79 -0.85
C GLY A 113 15.45 -15.46 -0.35
N ILE A 114 16.29 -14.53 0.10
CA ILE A 114 15.85 -13.19 0.56
C ILE A 114 15.23 -12.40 -0.59
N PHE A 115 15.81 -12.48 -1.79
CA PHE A 115 15.28 -11.81 -2.98
C PHE A 115 13.87 -12.29 -3.32
N ILE A 116 13.68 -13.61 -3.42
CA ILE A 116 12.39 -14.22 -3.74
C ILE A 116 11.36 -13.86 -2.66
N PHE A 117 11.72 -13.97 -1.39
CA PHE A 117 10.84 -13.60 -0.28
C PHE A 117 10.41 -12.13 -0.35
N SER A 118 11.34 -11.22 -0.64
CA SER A 118 11.06 -9.79 -0.83
C SER A 118 10.11 -9.56 -2.00
N MET A 119 10.34 -10.21 -3.15
CA MET A 119 9.48 -10.11 -4.33
C MET A 119 8.07 -10.67 -4.10
N LEU A 120 7.93 -11.73 -3.31
CA LEU A 120 6.62 -12.25 -2.90
C LEU A 120 5.89 -11.25 -2.00
N CYS A 121 6.58 -10.67 -1.01
CA CYS A 121 6.01 -9.61 -0.16
C CYS A 121 5.52 -8.42 -1.00
N LEU A 122 6.30 -8.01 -2.00
CA LEU A 122 5.93 -6.91 -2.90
C LEU A 122 4.69 -7.25 -3.71
N SER A 123 4.64 -8.46 -4.26
CA SER A 123 3.51 -8.94 -5.06
C SER A 123 2.23 -8.97 -4.22
N PHE A 124 2.28 -9.49 -2.99
CA PHE A 124 1.12 -9.45 -2.09
C PHE A 124 0.74 -8.03 -1.69
N SER A 125 1.71 -7.14 -1.42
CA SER A 125 1.44 -5.73 -1.15
C SER A 125 0.64 -5.07 -2.28
N LEU A 126 1.07 -5.28 -3.52
CA LEU A 126 0.42 -4.75 -4.70
C LEU A 126 -0.97 -5.35 -4.92
N LEU A 127 -1.16 -6.65 -4.65
CA LEU A 127 -2.50 -7.27 -4.70
C LEU A 127 -3.46 -6.63 -3.69
N PHE A 128 -3.03 -6.43 -2.45
CA PHE A 128 -3.87 -5.74 -1.45
C PHE A 128 -4.17 -4.30 -1.83
N PHE A 129 -3.19 -3.59 -2.39
CA PHE A 129 -3.39 -2.25 -2.91
C PHE A 129 -4.40 -2.23 -4.07
N PHE A 130 -4.27 -3.18 -5.01
CA PHE A 130 -5.17 -3.33 -6.14
C PHE A 130 -6.60 -3.64 -5.69
N ILE A 131 -6.79 -4.53 -4.71
CA ILE A 131 -8.10 -4.84 -4.13
C ILE A 131 -8.71 -3.57 -3.54
N ASP A 132 -7.95 -2.80 -2.77
CA ASP A 132 -8.46 -1.55 -2.21
C ASP A 132 -8.82 -0.53 -3.31
N VAL A 133 -8.01 -0.38 -4.37
CA VAL A 133 -8.35 0.46 -5.55
C VAL A 133 -9.69 0.06 -6.16
N ASN A 134 -9.89 -1.23 -6.43
CA ASN A 134 -11.12 -1.75 -7.03
C ASN A 134 -12.34 -1.57 -6.10
N MET A 135 -12.15 -1.67 -4.78
CA MET A 135 -13.19 -1.38 -3.81
C MET A 135 -13.62 0.09 -3.85
N THR A 136 -12.70 1.05 -4.06
CA THR A 136 -13.09 2.46 -4.29
C THR A 136 -14.01 2.59 -5.49
N LEU A 137 -13.63 1.97 -6.60
CA LEU A 137 -14.34 2.09 -7.86
C LEU A 137 -15.73 1.46 -7.79
N SER A 138 -15.83 0.31 -7.14
CA SER A 138 -17.09 -0.40 -6.95
C SER A 138 -18.03 0.37 -6.03
N ALA A 139 -17.52 0.94 -4.93
CA ALA A 139 -18.31 1.80 -4.05
C ALA A 139 -18.80 3.05 -4.77
N PHE A 140 -17.94 3.70 -5.58
CA PHE A 140 -18.31 4.86 -6.38
C PHE A 140 -19.40 4.53 -7.40
N LYS A 141 -19.31 3.38 -8.08
CA LYS A 141 -20.34 2.95 -9.04
C LYS A 141 -21.70 2.75 -8.38
N ILE A 142 -21.73 2.13 -7.20
CA ILE A 142 -22.98 1.92 -6.43
C ILE A 142 -23.56 3.26 -5.96
N GLU A 143 -22.70 4.19 -5.53
CA GLU A 143 -23.10 5.54 -5.12
C GLU A 143 -23.72 6.32 -6.29
N MET A 144 -23.12 6.23 -7.49
CA MET A 144 -23.64 6.81 -8.73
C MET A 144 -25.00 6.23 -9.13
N GLU A 145 -25.15 4.90 -9.15
CA GLU A 145 -26.42 4.23 -9.45
C GLU A 145 -27.52 4.61 -8.43
N SER A 146 -27.16 4.80 -7.16
CA SER A 146 -28.10 5.26 -6.13
C SER A 146 -28.55 6.71 -6.35
N HIS A 147 -27.64 7.57 -6.83
CA HIS A 147 -27.92 8.98 -7.10
C HIS A 147 -28.81 9.15 -8.34
N ASP A 148 -28.55 8.37 -9.39
CA ASP A 148 -29.39 8.32 -10.60
C ASP A 148 -30.80 7.84 -10.27
N LYS A 149 -30.93 6.78 -9.47
CA LYS A 149 -32.24 6.27 -9.05
C LYS A 149 -33.01 7.29 -8.22
N LYS A 150 -32.33 8.05 -7.35
CA LYS A 150 -32.94 9.14 -6.56
C LYS A 150 -33.39 10.30 -7.44
N ARG A 151 -32.61 10.66 -8.46
CA ARG A 151 -32.95 11.71 -9.45
C ARG A 151 -34.21 11.34 -10.24
N LEU A 152 -34.30 10.09 -10.71
CA LEU A 152 -35.47 9.57 -11.44
C LEU A 152 -36.74 9.58 -10.60
N ILE A 153 -36.65 9.22 -9.31
CA ILE A 153 -37.80 9.26 -8.39
C ILE A 153 -38.30 10.69 -8.18
N ILE A 154 -37.38 11.67 -8.04
CA ILE A 154 -37.73 13.09 -7.87
C ILE A 154 -38.39 13.66 -9.13
N GLU A 155 -37.87 13.35 -10.33
CA GLU A 155 -38.50 13.76 -11.60
C GLU A 155 -39.89 13.14 -11.78
N THR A 156 -40.09 11.88 -11.36
CA THR A 156 -41.40 11.21 -11.45
C THR A 156 -42.42 11.75 -10.44
N MET A 157 -41.97 12.18 -9.24
CA MET A 157 -42.84 12.78 -8.22
C MET A 157 -43.15 14.26 -8.49
N GLY A 158 -42.28 14.99 -9.20
CA GLY A 158 -42.50 16.39 -9.58
C GLY A 158 -43.39 16.60 -10.82
N TYR A 159 -43.81 15.52 -11.48
CA TYR A 159 -44.72 15.53 -12.62
C TYR A 159 -46.17 15.14 -12.25
N LYS A 160 -46.48 15.04 -10.95
CA LYS A 160 -47.84 14.91 -10.41
C LYS A 160 -48.23 16.16 -9.67
#